data_AF-A0A3B0WZH5-F1
#
_entry.id   AF-A0A3B0WZH5-F1
#
_cell.length_a   1.000
_cell.length_b   1.000
_cell.length_c   1.000
_cell.angle_alpha   90.00
_cell.angle_beta   90.00
_cell.angle_gamma   90.00
#
_symmetry.space_group_name_H-M   'P 1'
#
loop_
_entity.id
_entity.type
_entity.pdbx_description
1 polymer ?
#
loop_
_entity_poly.entity_id
_entity_poly.type
_entity_poly.pdbx_seq_one_letter_code
_entity_poly.pdbx_strand_id
1 'polypeptide(L)'
;SNPISFIVKSGYAGVGASDDVSSDHVTREYQICFKCHSNYAYGNNPPTSGPTIPTNTNMTQYTNQAMEFQAPDVDKEERASGETGSAANHRSWHPVMKETGRTRAIRKADSAIFNSPWLNDGVERMGVQTMYCSDCHGSSSLYIEADVTTHNVDPAPDGAWGPHGSDNSFILKGNWDSDEINMPPASELCFRCHNVSSYSAVNFGDVKTSGFSGPNWNNLHAIHEILISKPRLRCTWCHVAIPHGWRNKALLVDIASDPEAASCGGVAPCGTVDDPLPYYKNAYLGGAGPVNWRVSGEWEAQDCNNISGSGCTNSGWMIATCQTPS
;
A
#
# COMPACT_ATOMS: atom_id res chain seq x y z
N SER A 1 16.53 -5.39 3.78
CA SER A 1 17.51 -6.50 3.80
C SER A 1 16.75 -7.78 4.04
N ASN A 2 17.26 -8.92 3.58
CA ASN A 2 16.61 -10.22 3.83
C ASN A 2 16.79 -10.65 5.29
N PRO A 3 15.80 -11.32 5.90
CA PRO A 3 15.95 -11.97 7.19
C PRO A 3 17.09 -13.01 7.15
N ILE A 4 17.91 -13.05 8.19
CA ILE A 4 19.04 -14.00 8.30
C ILE A 4 18.72 -15.25 9.13
N SER A 5 17.58 -15.25 9.82
CA SER A 5 17.12 -16.37 10.63
C SER A 5 15.59 -16.41 10.68
N PHE A 6 15.06 -17.60 10.96
CA PHE A 6 13.64 -17.85 11.18
C PHE A 6 13.49 -18.72 12.41
N ILE A 7 12.50 -18.40 13.25
CA ILE A 7 12.08 -19.31 14.33
C ILE A 7 11.13 -20.32 13.70
N VAL A 8 11.60 -21.55 13.51
CA VAL A 8 10.78 -22.63 12.95
C VAL A 8 9.79 -23.11 14.02
N LYS A 9 8.51 -23.13 13.65
CA LYS A 9 7.40 -23.51 14.52
C LYS A 9 6.73 -24.78 14.00
N SER A 10 6.25 -25.63 14.90
CA SER A 10 5.54 -26.87 14.53
C SER A 10 4.70 -27.40 15.69
N GLY A 11 3.78 -28.32 15.38
CA GLY A 11 2.99 -29.04 16.38
C GLY A 11 1.60 -28.44 16.63
N TYR A 12 0.79 -29.21 17.37
CA TYR A 12 -0.52 -28.81 17.84
C TYR A 12 -0.38 -28.17 19.23
N ALA A 13 -0.89 -26.95 19.38
CA ALA A 13 -0.77 -26.18 20.62
C ALA A 13 -1.54 -26.81 21.80
N GLY A 14 -2.66 -27.49 21.53
CA GLY A 14 -3.61 -27.87 22.59
C GLY A 14 -4.51 -26.72 23.01
N VAL A 15 -5.59 -27.04 23.72
CA VAL A 15 -6.50 -26.04 24.30
C VAL A 15 -5.80 -25.32 25.44
N GLY A 16 -5.85 -23.99 25.46
CA GLY A 16 -5.27 -23.15 26.53
C GLY A 16 -3.77 -22.90 26.41
N ALA A 17 -3.15 -23.28 25.29
CA ALA A 17 -1.76 -22.93 25.02
C ALA A 17 -1.57 -21.42 24.81
N SER A 18 -0.35 -20.95 25.08
CA SER A 18 0.03 -19.54 24.94
C SER A 18 -0.07 -19.06 23.50
N ASP A 19 -0.67 -17.89 23.29
CA ASP A 19 -0.70 -17.18 22.01
C ASP A 19 0.53 -16.27 21.80
N ASP A 20 1.56 -16.39 22.64
CA ASP A 20 2.80 -15.64 22.51
C ASP A 20 3.46 -15.88 21.15
N VAL A 21 4.00 -14.82 20.56
CA VAL A 21 4.73 -14.93 19.30
C VAL A 21 5.98 -15.82 19.42
N SER A 22 6.51 -15.99 20.63
CA SER A 22 7.67 -16.83 20.94
C SER A 22 7.36 -18.31 21.18
N SER A 23 6.08 -18.72 21.18
CA SER A 23 5.68 -20.13 21.34
C SER A 23 6.34 -21.05 20.29
N ASP A 24 6.48 -22.33 20.57
CA ASP A 24 7.04 -23.32 19.63
C ASP A 24 6.06 -23.73 18.50
N HIS A 25 4.78 -23.45 18.67
CA HIS A 25 3.71 -23.66 17.70
C HIS A 25 3.34 -22.35 16.99
N VAL A 26 2.51 -22.48 15.94
CA VAL A 26 2.01 -21.34 15.17
C VAL A 26 0.97 -20.58 15.99
N THR A 27 1.16 -19.27 16.11
CA THR A 27 0.27 -18.35 16.83
C THR A 27 -0.21 -17.18 15.97
N ARG A 28 0.30 -17.02 14.74
CA ARG A 28 -0.07 -15.93 13.80
C ARG A 28 -0.10 -16.45 12.37
N GLU A 29 -0.99 -15.90 11.53
CA GLU A 29 -1.16 -16.31 10.13
C GLU A 29 0.14 -16.20 9.31
N TYR A 30 0.86 -15.08 9.44
CA TYR A 30 2.07 -14.83 8.66
C TYR A 30 3.16 -15.91 8.85
N GLN A 31 3.17 -16.60 10.01
CA GLN A 31 4.14 -17.66 10.30
C GLN A 31 3.96 -18.86 9.37
N ILE A 32 2.73 -19.13 8.94
CA ILE A 32 2.43 -20.16 7.93
C ILE A 32 2.82 -19.63 6.54
N CYS A 33 2.42 -18.40 6.21
CA CYS A 33 2.67 -17.80 4.90
C CYS A 33 4.17 -17.72 4.58
N PHE A 34 5.01 -17.34 5.53
CA PHE A 34 6.46 -17.22 5.33
C PHE A 34 7.15 -18.54 5.00
N LYS A 35 6.53 -19.69 5.28
CA LYS A 35 7.05 -20.98 4.83
C LYS A 35 7.19 -21.06 3.30
N CYS A 36 6.35 -20.31 2.56
CA CYS A 36 6.31 -20.30 1.09
C CYS A 36 6.62 -18.92 0.48
N HIS A 37 6.26 -17.84 1.19
CA HIS A 37 6.36 -16.45 0.75
C HIS A 37 7.49 -15.73 1.49
N SER A 38 8.65 -16.36 1.60
CA SER A 38 9.82 -15.67 2.11
C SER A 38 11.10 -16.33 1.62
N ASN A 39 12.23 -15.68 1.91
CA ASN A 39 13.54 -16.29 1.72
C ASN A 39 13.80 -17.55 2.57
N TYR A 40 12.89 -17.95 3.47
CA TYR A 40 12.90 -19.30 4.03
C TYR A 40 12.63 -20.36 2.95
N ALA A 41 11.71 -20.08 2.03
CA ALA A 41 11.26 -21.02 1.01
C ALA A 41 12.22 -21.12 -0.18
N TYR A 42 12.67 -19.96 -0.68
CA TYR A 42 13.41 -19.86 -1.95
C TYR A 42 14.77 -19.16 -1.80
N GLY A 43 15.23 -18.90 -0.58
CA GLY A 43 16.49 -18.19 -0.35
C GLY A 43 16.46 -16.73 -0.81
N ASN A 44 17.61 -16.17 -1.16
CA ASN A 44 17.71 -14.74 -1.54
C ASN A 44 17.17 -14.41 -2.93
N ASN A 45 16.77 -15.42 -3.71
CA ASN A 45 16.36 -15.28 -5.09
C ASN A 45 14.88 -15.70 -5.22
N PRO A 46 13.93 -14.79 -5.01
CA PRO A 46 12.52 -15.07 -5.25
C PRO A 46 12.28 -15.63 -6.66
N PRO A 47 11.33 -16.57 -6.84
CA PRO A 47 11.00 -17.10 -8.16
C PRO A 47 10.55 -16.00 -9.13
N THR A 48 11.11 -16.03 -10.33
CA THR A 48 10.84 -15.05 -11.41
C THR A 48 9.71 -15.47 -12.34
N SER A 49 9.22 -16.71 -12.21
CA SER A 49 8.02 -17.20 -12.85
C SER A 49 6.96 -17.43 -11.78
N GLY A 50 6.14 -16.41 -11.55
CA GLY A 50 4.87 -16.56 -10.85
C GLY A 50 4.01 -17.68 -11.47
N PRO A 51 3.00 -18.22 -10.77
CA PRO A 51 1.92 -18.95 -11.43
C PRO A 51 1.42 -18.07 -12.58
N THR A 52 1.21 -18.66 -13.75
CA THR A 52 0.62 -18.00 -14.91
C THR A 52 -0.81 -17.59 -14.55
N ILE A 53 -0.97 -16.52 -13.79
CA ILE A 53 -2.27 -15.93 -13.49
C ILE A 53 -2.65 -15.17 -14.76
N PRO A 54 -3.78 -15.51 -15.40
CA PRO A 54 -4.18 -14.92 -16.67
C PRO A 54 -4.69 -13.50 -16.43
N THR A 55 -3.79 -12.55 -16.13
CA THR A 55 -4.14 -11.14 -15.99
C THR A 55 -2.98 -10.24 -16.43
N ASN A 56 -3.36 -9.20 -17.14
CA ASN A 56 -2.74 -7.90 -17.46
C ASN A 56 -2.09 -7.14 -16.28
N THR A 57 -1.59 -7.85 -15.26
CA THR A 57 -1.04 -7.24 -14.05
C THR A 57 0.41 -6.79 -14.22
N ASN A 58 1.15 -7.34 -15.19
CA ASN A 58 2.60 -7.13 -15.40
C ASN A 58 3.47 -7.43 -14.18
N MET A 59 2.93 -8.18 -13.21
CA MET A 59 3.62 -8.58 -11.98
C MET A 59 3.97 -10.06 -12.08
N THR A 60 5.16 -10.35 -12.59
CA THR A 60 5.58 -11.73 -12.93
C THR A 60 6.50 -12.36 -11.89
N GLN A 61 7.07 -11.55 -11.00
CA GLN A 61 8.08 -11.94 -10.03
C GLN A 61 7.52 -11.95 -8.61
N TYR A 62 7.80 -13.01 -7.86
CA TYR A 62 7.59 -13.02 -6.42
C TYR A 62 8.56 -12.08 -5.72
N THR A 63 8.14 -11.46 -4.63
CA THR A 63 9.04 -10.75 -3.72
C THR A 63 9.17 -11.47 -2.39
N ASN A 64 10.05 -10.96 -1.52
CA ASN A 64 10.29 -11.52 -0.19
C ASN A 64 9.44 -10.82 0.86
N GLN A 65 8.30 -11.42 1.22
CA GLN A 65 7.35 -10.83 2.15
C GLN A 65 7.93 -10.70 3.56
N ALA A 66 8.78 -11.64 3.98
CA ALA A 66 9.47 -11.50 5.26
C ALA A 66 10.42 -10.30 5.28
N MET A 67 11.06 -9.96 4.15
CA MET A 67 11.84 -8.71 4.03
C MET A 67 10.95 -7.47 4.11
N GLU A 68 9.79 -7.50 3.49
CA GLU A 68 8.87 -6.36 3.40
C GLU A 68 8.25 -6.02 4.76
N PHE A 69 7.89 -7.03 5.56
CA PHE A 69 7.26 -6.81 6.87
C PHE A 69 8.25 -6.51 8.01
N GLN A 70 9.55 -6.77 7.85
CA GLN A 70 10.55 -6.62 8.92
C GLN A 70 11.16 -5.22 9.01
N ALA A 71 10.32 -4.18 9.01
CA ALA A 71 10.81 -2.84 9.33
C ALA A 71 11.51 -2.83 10.71
N PRO A 72 12.53 -2.00 10.95
CA PRO A 72 13.14 -1.84 12.27
C PRO A 72 12.23 -1.01 13.17
N ASP A 73 12.40 -1.11 14.50
CA ASP A 73 11.53 -0.36 15.43
C ASP A 73 11.76 1.15 15.40
N VAL A 74 12.97 1.58 15.03
CA VAL A 74 13.28 3.01 14.83
C VAL A 74 12.52 3.65 13.68
N ASP A 75 11.87 2.86 12.82
CA ASP A 75 11.02 3.36 11.74
C ASP A 75 9.53 3.35 12.13
N LYS A 76 9.16 2.96 13.36
CA LYS A 76 7.78 3.12 13.87
C LYS A 76 7.42 4.59 13.97
N GLU A 77 6.13 4.84 14.08
CA GLU A 77 5.54 6.18 14.18
C GLU A 77 5.86 7.05 12.96
N GLU A 78 5.71 8.35 13.12
CA GLU A 78 6.24 9.35 12.20
C GLU A 78 7.57 9.84 12.77
N ARG A 79 8.50 10.21 11.89
CA ARG A 79 9.66 11.01 12.29
C ARG A 79 9.25 12.29 13.00
N ALA A 80 10.14 12.85 13.82
CA ALA A 80 9.82 13.99 14.66
C ALA A 80 9.34 15.17 13.82
N SER A 81 8.36 15.92 14.35
CA SER A 81 7.90 17.16 13.73
C SER A 81 9.10 18.11 13.54
N GLY A 82 9.29 18.60 12.31
CA GLY A 82 10.44 19.41 11.91
C GLY A 82 11.49 18.68 11.07
N GLU A 83 11.40 17.35 10.91
CA GLU A 83 12.22 16.63 9.93
C GLU A 83 11.72 16.88 8.49
N THR A 84 12.65 17.10 7.57
CA THR A 84 12.37 17.34 6.14
C THR A 84 13.41 16.68 5.25
N GLY A 85 13.07 16.42 4.00
CA GLY A 85 13.97 15.76 3.06
C GLY A 85 14.24 14.33 3.48
N SER A 86 15.43 13.80 3.18
CA SER A 86 15.76 12.40 3.47
C SER A 86 15.58 11.98 4.93
N ALA A 87 15.71 12.90 5.90
CA ALA A 87 15.48 12.62 7.31
C ALA A 87 14.03 12.19 7.59
N ALA A 88 13.05 12.86 6.97
CA ALA A 88 11.63 12.54 7.11
C ALA A 88 11.23 11.21 6.43
N ASN A 89 12.13 10.59 5.66
CA ASN A 89 11.89 9.28 5.05
C ASN A 89 12.21 8.14 6.03
N HIS A 90 11.39 7.10 6.01
CA HIS A 90 11.53 5.92 6.86
C HIS A 90 10.75 4.76 6.24
N ARG A 91 11.06 3.53 6.63
CA ARG A 91 10.34 2.37 6.09
C ARG A 91 8.86 2.40 6.46
N SER A 92 8.02 1.95 5.54
CA SER A 92 6.58 1.77 5.76
C SER A 92 6.20 0.31 5.63
N TRP A 93 5.17 -0.11 6.35
CA TRP A 93 4.64 -1.47 6.30
C TRP A 93 3.19 -1.47 6.77
N HIS A 94 2.41 -2.42 6.28
CA HIS A 94 1.18 -2.81 6.94
C HIS A 94 1.51 -3.71 8.15
N PRO A 95 0.80 -3.57 9.28
CA PRO A 95 1.18 -4.15 10.56
C PRO A 95 0.88 -5.66 10.66
N VAL A 96 1.55 -6.47 9.85
CA VAL A 96 1.37 -7.93 9.86
C VAL A 96 2.15 -8.59 11.00
N MET A 97 3.42 -8.20 11.18
CA MET A 97 4.27 -8.76 12.24
C MET A 97 4.31 -7.89 13.51
N LYS A 98 4.09 -6.59 13.36
CA LYS A 98 4.22 -5.61 14.44
C LYS A 98 3.45 -4.36 14.13
N GLU A 99 3.04 -3.65 15.18
CA GLU A 99 2.35 -2.38 15.04
C GLU A 99 3.22 -1.32 14.34
N THR A 100 2.56 -0.39 13.65
CA THR A 100 3.29 0.71 12.98
C THR A 100 3.56 1.87 13.93
N GLY A 101 2.83 1.99 15.04
CA GLY A 101 2.88 3.15 15.96
C GLY A 101 2.29 4.43 15.37
N ARG A 102 2.02 4.48 14.07
CA ARG A 102 1.44 5.63 13.39
C ARG A 102 -0.05 5.68 13.72
N THR A 103 -0.45 6.47 14.69
CA THR A 103 -1.87 6.68 15.01
C THR A 103 -2.46 7.75 14.08
N ARG A 104 -3.79 7.95 14.13
CA ARG A 104 -4.43 9.07 13.43
C ARG A 104 -3.87 10.42 13.82
N ALA A 105 -3.62 10.63 15.12
CA ALA A 105 -3.09 11.88 15.64
C ALA A 105 -1.71 12.18 15.03
N ILE A 106 -0.84 11.16 14.98
CA ILE A 106 0.49 11.26 14.38
C ILE A 106 0.40 11.52 12.87
N ARG A 107 -0.52 10.84 12.17
CA ARG A 107 -0.76 11.06 10.74
C ARG A 107 -1.51 12.37 10.43
N LYS A 108 -1.98 13.12 11.43
CA LYS A 108 -2.89 14.27 11.25
C LYS A 108 -4.09 13.93 10.34
N ALA A 109 -4.67 12.75 10.54
CA ALA A 109 -5.74 12.22 9.72
C ALA A 109 -7.12 12.27 10.42
N ASP A 110 -8.19 12.07 9.66
CA ASP A 110 -9.52 11.76 10.18
C ASP A 110 -9.70 10.25 10.33
N SER A 111 -10.55 9.82 11.27
CA SER A 111 -10.77 8.38 11.51
C SER A 111 -11.55 7.72 10.38
N ALA A 112 -12.48 8.45 9.79
CA ALA A 112 -13.36 7.97 8.73
C ALA A 112 -12.66 7.73 7.37
N ILE A 113 -11.35 7.96 7.25
CA ILE A 113 -10.61 7.64 6.03
C ILE A 113 -10.31 6.14 5.90
N PHE A 114 -10.51 5.37 6.96
CA PHE A 114 -10.37 3.91 6.94
C PHE A 114 -11.69 3.21 7.27
N ASN A 115 -11.85 2.04 6.67
CA ASN A 115 -12.96 1.13 6.89
C ASN A 115 -12.65 0.15 8.04
N SER A 116 -13.61 -0.71 8.38
CA SER A 116 -13.37 -1.84 9.28
C SER A 116 -12.27 -2.76 8.73
N PRO A 117 -11.35 -3.30 9.56
CA PRO A 117 -11.34 -3.29 11.03
C PRO A 117 -10.54 -2.12 11.65
N TRP A 118 -10.05 -1.18 10.84
CA TRP A 118 -9.23 -0.05 11.30
C TRP A 118 -10.04 0.98 12.09
N LEU A 119 -11.30 1.11 11.71
CA LEU A 119 -12.34 1.80 12.44
C LEU A 119 -13.57 0.88 12.49
N ASN A 120 -13.92 0.41 13.68
CA ASN A 120 -15.13 -0.40 13.88
C ASN A 120 -15.79 -0.01 15.21
N ASP A 121 -17.11 0.23 15.20
CA ASP A 121 -17.92 0.62 16.36
C ASP A 121 -17.34 1.80 17.17
N GLY A 122 -16.75 2.78 16.48
CA GLY A 122 -16.10 3.94 17.10
C GLY A 122 -14.74 3.66 17.77
N VAL A 123 -14.25 2.41 17.70
CA VAL A 123 -12.92 2.03 18.17
C VAL A 123 -11.91 2.24 17.05
N GLU A 124 -11.01 3.20 17.27
CA GLU A 124 -9.90 3.49 16.38
C GLU A 124 -8.73 2.53 16.68
N ARG A 125 -8.29 1.77 15.68
CA ARG A 125 -7.18 0.82 15.83
C ARG A 125 -5.94 1.17 15.04
N MET A 126 -6.02 2.19 14.19
CA MET A 126 -4.92 2.65 13.33
C MET A 126 -3.61 2.79 14.09
N GLY A 127 -2.59 2.09 13.60
CA GLY A 127 -1.25 2.16 14.16
C GLY A 127 -0.93 1.08 15.17
N VAL A 128 -1.93 0.42 15.75
CA VAL A 128 -1.79 -0.55 16.84
C VAL A 128 -2.38 -1.94 16.54
N GLN A 129 -3.19 -2.08 15.50
CA GLN A 129 -3.75 -3.38 15.11
C GLN A 129 -2.72 -4.30 14.43
N THR A 130 -3.08 -5.57 14.36
CA THR A 130 -2.52 -6.51 13.39
C THR A 130 -3.39 -6.53 12.12
N MET A 131 -2.74 -6.57 10.95
CA MET A 131 -3.37 -6.93 9.69
C MET A 131 -3.07 -8.40 9.39
N TYR A 132 -4.10 -9.15 9.01
CA TYR A 132 -3.99 -10.56 8.66
C TYR A 132 -3.73 -10.70 7.15
N CYS A 133 -3.03 -11.76 6.72
CA CYS A 133 -2.85 -11.99 5.29
C CYS A 133 -4.22 -12.24 4.63
N SER A 134 -5.11 -12.88 5.38
CA SER A 134 -6.51 -13.10 5.03
C SER A 134 -7.40 -11.85 5.00
N ASP A 135 -6.90 -10.67 5.41
CA ASP A 135 -7.61 -9.40 5.17
C ASP A 135 -7.50 -8.98 3.70
N CYS A 136 -6.42 -9.38 3.01
CA CYS A 136 -6.20 -9.10 1.59
C CYS A 136 -6.47 -10.32 0.70
N HIS A 137 -6.22 -11.53 1.21
CA HIS A 137 -6.38 -12.79 0.49
C HIS A 137 -7.60 -13.57 0.96
N GLY A 138 -8.26 -14.26 0.03
CA GLY A 138 -9.44 -15.08 0.30
C GLY A 138 -10.49 -14.87 -0.75
N SER A 139 -11.70 -15.40 -0.54
CA SER A 139 -12.83 -15.12 -1.42
C SER A 139 -13.09 -13.62 -1.55
N SER A 140 -13.52 -13.22 -2.75
CA SER A 140 -13.84 -11.83 -3.03
C SER A 140 -14.81 -11.28 -1.99
N SER A 141 -14.51 -10.08 -1.50
CA SER A 141 -15.44 -9.35 -0.64
C SER A 141 -16.20 -8.34 -1.49
N LEU A 142 -17.51 -8.29 -1.27
CA LEU A 142 -18.39 -7.33 -1.90
C LEU A 142 -18.06 -5.94 -1.36
N TYR A 143 -18.05 -4.94 -2.24
CA TYR A 143 -18.00 -3.54 -1.84
C TYR A 143 -19.06 -2.76 -2.60
N ILE A 144 -20.03 -2.24 -1.86
CA ILE A 144 -21.10 -1.38 -2.36
C ILE A 144 -20.93 -0.03 -1.71
N GLU A 145 -20.56 0.99 -2.49
CA GLU A 145 -20.28 2.34 -1.96
C GLU A 145 -21.45 2.90 -1.12
N ALA A 146 -22.69 2.65 -1.54
CA ALA A 146 -23.89 3.09 -0.82
C ALA A 146 -24.22 2.29 0.46
N ASP A 147 -23.49 1.19 0.73
CA ASP A 147 -23.73 0.31 1.88
C ASP A 147 -22.44 0.08 2.68
N VAL A 148 -22.29 0.86 3.75
CA VAL A 148 -21.14 0.80 4.67
C VAL A 148 -20.96 -0.57 5.33
N THR A 149 -22.00 -1.42 5.39
CA THR A 149 -21.88 -2.77 5.97
C THR A 149 -21.06 -3.70 5.10
N THR A 150 -20.88 -3.36 3.82
CA THR A 150 -19.99 -4.05 2.87
C THR A 150 -18.58 -3.47 2.84
N HIS A 151 -18.30 -2.39 3.58
CA HIS A 151 -16.97 -1.75 3.60
C HIS A 151 -16.09 -2.43 4.65
N ASN A 152 -15.73 -3.68 4.38
CA ASN A 152 -14.87 -4.46 5.26
C ASN A 152 -14.06 -5.48 4.44
N VAL A 153 -13.26 -6.24 5.17
CA VAL A 153 -12.44 -7.33 4.63
C VAL A 153 -13.13 -8.68 4.75
N ASP A 154 -14.35 -8.76 5.29
CA ASP A 154 -15.04 -10.02 5.48
C ASP A 154 -15.47 -10.57 4.10
N PRO A 155 -15.21 -11.86 3.81
CA PRO A 155 -15.74 -12.48 2.61
C PRO A 155 -17.27 -12.58 2.70
N ALA A 156 -17.92 -12.85 1.57
CA ALA A 156 -19.33 -13.21 1.57
C ALA A 156 -19.64 -14.37 2.55
N PRO A 157 -20.89 -14.55 3.02
CA PRO A 157 -21.22 -15.56 4.04
C PRO A 157 -20.80 -17.01 3.73
N ASP A 158 -20.62 -17.36 2.47
CA ASP A 158 -20.15 -18.65 1.95
C ASP A 158 -18.70 -18.62 1.41
N GLY A 159 -18.04 -17.46 1.49
CA GLY A 159 -16.69 -17.24 1.03
C GLY A 159 -15.63 -17.74 2.01
N ALA A 160 -14.54 -18.25 1.46
CA ALA A 160 -13.39 -18.70 2.24
C ALA A 160 -12.55 -17.51 2.75
N TRP A 161 -12.07 -17.64 3.99
CA TRP A 161 -10.95 -16.86 4.48
C TRP A 161 -9.62 -17.53 4.12
N GLY A 162 -8.56 -16.75 3.99
CA GLY A 162 -7.19 -17.29 3.80
C GLY A 162 -6.77 -17.35 2.33
N PRO A 163 -5.89 -18.29 1.92
CA PRO A 163 -5.19 -18.19 0.64
C PRO A 163 -5.99 -18.72 -0.56
N HIS A 164 -7.31 -18.93 -0.46
CA HIS A 164 -8.14 -19.58 -1.49
C HIS A 164 -9.49 -18.90 -1.66
N GLY A 165 -10.13 -19.14 -2.81
CA GLY A 165 -11.55 -18.86 -3.01
C GLY A 165 -11.89 -17.57 -3.76
N SER A 166 -10.90 -16.81 -4.25
CA SER A 166 -11.13 -15.67 -5.14
C SER A 166 -10.70 -15.96 -6.57
N ASP A 167 -11.50 -15.41 -7.50
CA ASP A 167 -11.24 -15.41 -8.94
C ASP A 167 -10.35 -14.22 -9.37
N ASN A 168 -10.06 -13.28 -8.47
CA ASN A 168 -9.17 -12.16 -8.74
C ASN A 168 -7.70 -12.62 -8.76
N SER A 169 -6.86 -11.86 -9.46
CA SER A 169 -5.41 -12.08 -9.47
C SER A 169 -4.84 -12.17 -8.07
N PHE A 170 -3.85 -13.05 -7.90
CA PHE A 170 -3.18 -13.28 -6.62
C PHE A 170 -4.11 -13.72 -5.48
N ILE A 171 -5.31 -14.21 -5.81
CA ILE A 171 -6.33 -14.68 -4.87
C ILE A 171 -6.71 -13.56 -3.89
N LEU A 172 -6.92 -12.36 -4.44
CA LEU A 172 -7.20 -11.15 -3.68
C LEU A 172 -8.69 -10.92 -3.48
N LYS A 173 -9.06 -10.31 -2.35
CA LYS A 173 -10.47 -10.00 -2.05
C LYS A 173 -11.07 -8.90 -2.92
N GLY A 174 -10.22 -8.08 -3.54
CA GLY A 174 -10.60 -7.05 -4.51
C GLY A 174 -9.72 -7.12 -5.75
N ASN A 175 -10.05 -6.31 -6.74
CA ASN A 175 -9.34 -6.26 -8.00
C ASN A 175 -7.94 -5.67 -7.81
N TRP A 176 -7.05 -6.17 -8.66
CA TRP A 176 -5.66 -5.77 -8.70
C TRP A 176 -5.27 -5.57 -10.17
N ASP A 177 -5.72 -4.50 -10.83
CA ASP A 177 -5.50 -4.36 -12.27
C ASP A 177 -5.17 -2.94 -12.78
N SER A 178 -4.51 -2.91 -13.95
CA SER A 178 -4.06 -1.81 -14.78
C SER A 178 -4.94 -1.56 -16.01
N ASP A 179 -6.04 -2.26 -16.26
CA ASP A 179 -6.95 -1.94 -17.38
C ASP A 179 -8.35 -1.50 -16.92
N GLU A 180 -8.46 -1.10 -15.66
CA GLU A 180 -9.70 -0.73 -14.98
C GLU A 180 -10.34 0.61 -15.42
N ILE A 181 -10.13 1.07 -16.67
CA ILE A 181 -10.85 2.25 -17.18
C ILE A 181 -12.38 2.06 -17.13
N ASN A 182 -12.85 0.80 -17.01
CA ASN A 182 -14.26 0.41 -16.98
C ASN A 182 -14.73 -0.18 -15.65
N MET A 183 -13.89 -0.28 -14.61
CA MET A 183 -14.31 -0.85 -13.31
C MET A 183 -14.57 0.24 -12.26
N PRO A 184 -15.59 0.07 -11.39
CA PRO A 184 -15.83 1.00 -10.28
C PRO A 184 -14.61 1.10 -9.35
N PRO A 185 -14.23 2.30 -8.86
CA PRO A 185 -13.11 2.47 -7.91
C PRO A 185 -13.25 1.53 -6.71
N ALA A 186 -14.47 1.43 -6.18
CA ALA A 186 -14.91 0.51 -5.15
C ALA A 186 -14.46 -0.96 -5.32
N SER A 187 -14.17 -1.42 -6.53
CA SER A 187 -13.76 -2.80 -6.78
C SER A 187 -12.29 -3.09 -6.42
N GLU A 188 -11.43 -2.06 -6.28
CA GLU A 188 -10.01 -2.24 -5.97
C GLU A 188 -9.78 -2.78 -4.56
N LEU A 189 -8.71 -3.58 -4.41
CA LEU A 189 -8.29 -4.16 -3.13
C LEU A 189 -8.10 -3.10 -2.03
N CYS A 190 -7.46 -1.97 -2.35
CA CYS A 190 -7.12 -0.93 -1.37
C CYS A 190 -8.35 -0.42 -0.62
N PHE A 191 -9.50 -0.32 -1.30
CA PHE A 191 -10.73 0.21 -0.71
C PHE A 191 -11.44 -0.76 0.23
N ARG A 192 -10.94 -1.99 0.43
CA ARG A 192 -11.40 -2.83 1.55
C ARG A 192 -11.01 -2.23 2.89
N CYS A 193 -9.90 -1.51 2.95
CA CYS A 193 -9.41 -0.84 4.17
C CYS A 193 -9.48 0.68 4.07
N HIS A 194 -9.41 1.27 2.88
CA HIS A 194 -9.48 2.71 2.66
C HIS A 194 -10.89 3.14 2.24
N ASN A 195 -11.41 4.20 2.83
CA ASN A 195 -12.77 4.65 2.51
C ASN A 195 -12.81 5.35 1.15
N VAL A 196 -13.47 4.76 0.15
CA VAL A 196 -13.46 5.27 -1.24
C VAL A 196 -13.85 6.74 -1.34
N SER A 197 -14.86 7.18 -0.57
CA SER A 197 -15.35 8.56 -0.58
C SER A 197 -14.33 9.59 -0.04
N SER A 198 -13.27 9.15 0.66
CA SER A 198 -12.18 10.02 1.10
C SER A 198 -11.05 10.15 0.09
N TYR A 199 -10.94 9.24 -0.88
CA TYR A 199 -9.83 9.20 -1.86
C TYR A 199 -10.29 9.46 -3.29
N SER A 200 -11.53 9.13 -3.64
CA SER A 200 -12.14 9.40 -4.95
C SER A 200 -13.24 10.48 -4.87
N ALA A 201 -13.17 11.37 -3.88
CA ALA A 201 -14.18 12.40 -3.67
C ALA A 201 -14.23 13.37 -4.86
N VAL A 202 -15.38 13.49 -5.50
CA VAL A 202 -15.61 14.47 -6.58
C VAL A 202 -15.96 15.87 -6.05
N ASN A 203 -16.21 16.01 -4.74
CA ASN A 203 -16.60 17.27 -4.10
C ASN A 203 -15.71 17.60 -2.90
N PHE A 204 -15.13 18.81 -2.89
CA PHE A 204 -14.20 19.27 -1.86
C PHE A 204 -14.82 19.47 -0.46
N GLY A 205 -16.15 19.65 -0.36
CA GLY A 205 -16.83 19.99 0.89
C GLY A 205 -16.90 18.87 1.94
N ASP A 206 -16.75 17.60 1.51
CA ASP A 206 -16.89 16.42 2.38
C ASP A 206 -15.56 15.68 2.60
N VAL A 207 -14.45 16.24 2.11
CA VAL A 207 -13.17 15.55 2.06
C VAL A 207 -12.55 15.46 3.45
N LYS A 208 -12.49 14.24 3.97
CA LYS A 208 -11.82 13.90 5.23
C LYS A 208 -10.31 14.10 5.12
N THR A 209 -9.71 14.57 6.20
CA THR A 209 -8.28 14.86 6.28
C THR A 209 -7.47 13.56 6.20
N SER A 210 -6.47 13.52 5.32
CA SER A 210 -5.53 12.39 5.26
C SER A 210 -4.13 12.84 5.67
N GLY A 211 -3.22 11.89 5.93
CA GLY A 211 -1.82 12.24 6.19
C GLY A 211 -1.09 12.82 4.97
N PHE A 212 -1.63 12.61 3.77
CA PHE A 212 -1.24 13.34 2.57
C PHE A 212 -2.08 14.61 2.44
N SER A 213 -1.72 15.58 3.27
CA SER A 213 -2.34 16.90 3.37
C SER A 213 -1.27 17.97 3.49
N GLY A 214 -1.68 19.21 3.26
CA GLY A 214 -0.77 20.36 3.29
C GLY A 214 -1.45 21.60 3.88
N PRO A 215 -0.73 22.73 3.97
CA PRO A 215 -1.21 23.94 4.63
C PRO A 215 -2.54 24.48 4.10
N ASN A 216 -2.83 24.22 2.82
CA ASN A 216 -4.00 24.73 2.12
C ASN A 216 -5.08 23.68 1.86
N TRP A 217 -4.82 22.40 2.17
CA TRP A 217 -5.67 21.30 1.72
C TRP A 217 -5.67 20.11 2.68
N ASN A 218 -6.87 19.68 3.09
CA ASN A 218 -7.04 18.58 4.04
C ASN A 218 -6.68 17.20 3.45
N ASN A 219 -6.75 17.02 2.13
CA ASN A 219 -6.45 15.73 1.51
C ASN A 219 -6.11 15.90 0.04
N LEU A 220 -4.84 15.71 -0.27
CA LEU A 220 -4.30 15.89 -1.61
C LEU A 220 -4.68 14.73 -2.55
N HIS A 221 -5.14 13.58 -2.05
CA HIS A 221 -5.66 12.50 -2.90
C HIS A 221 -6.89 12.95 -3.71
N ALA A 222 -7.86 13.59 -3.03
CA ALA A 222 -9.08 14.08 -3.68
C ALA A 222 -8.77 15.16 -4.74
N ILE A 223 -7.76 16.00 -4.49
CA ILE A 223 -7.29 16.98 -5.48
C ILE A 223 -6.72 16.28 -6.71
N HIS A 224 -5.87 15.26 -6.52
CA HIS A 224 -5.32 14.52 -7.64
C HIS A 224 -6.40 13.81 -8.44
N GLU A 225 -7.39 13.21 -7.80
CA GLU A 225 -8.52 12.59 -8.51
C GLU A 225 -9.29 13.61 -9.36
N ILE A 226 -9.60 14.79 -8.81
CA ILE A 226 -10.33 15.85 -9.51
C ILE A 226 -9.52 16.41 -10.69
N LEU A 227 -8.22 16.66 -10.51
CA LEU A 227 -7.39 17.30 -11.52
C LEU A 227 -6.94 16.34 -12.62
N ILE A 228 -6.64 15.09 -12.28
CA ILE A 228 -6.13 14.11 -13.24
C ILE A 228 -7.31 13.47 -13.98
N SER A 229 -8.34 12.99 -13.26
CA SER A 229 -9.67 12.48 -13.66
C SER A 229 -9.83 11.55 -14.87
N LYS A 230 -8.91 11.50 -15.85
CA LYS A 230 -8.94 10.66 -17.06
C LYS A 230 -7.53 10.34 -17.60
N PRO A 231 -7.10 9.06 -17.63
CA PRO A 231 -7.76 7.92 -16.99
C PRO A 231 -7.77 8.09 -15.46
N ARG A 232 -8.70 7.39 -14.79
CA ARG A 232 -8.86 7.39 -13.34
C ARG A 232 -7.51 7.21 -12.63
N LEU A 233 -7.25 7.97 -11.57
CA LEU A 233 -6.01 7.88 -10.82
C LEU A 233 -5.85 6.48 -10.22
N ARG A 234 -4.62 5.98 -10.21
CA ARG A 234 -4.29 4.67 -9.64
C ARG A 234 -3.35 4.81 -8.47
N CYS A 235 -3.58 4.00 -7.44
CA CYS A 235 -2.74 3.96 -6.26
C CYS A 235 -1.26 3.69 -6.64
N THR A 236 -1.02 2.79 -7.60
CA THR A 236 0.33 2.37 -8.01
C THR A 236 1.12 3.41 -8.81
N TRP A 237 0.50 4.54 -9.15
CA TRP A 237 1.22 5.66 -9.77
C TRP A 237 2.11 6.39 -8.76
N CYS A 238 1.77 6.32 -7.47
CA CYS A 238 2.52 6.96 -6.39
C CYS A 238 2.99 5.96 -5.33
N HIS A 239 2.22 4.90 -5.10
CA HIS A 239 2.54 3.86 -4.14
C HIS A 239 3.18 2.66 -4.82
N VAL A 240 3.99 1.90 -4.08
CA VAL A 240 4.50 0.62 -4.58
C VAL A 240 3.38 -0.32 -4.96
N ALA A 241 3.64 -1.14 -5.97
CA ALA A 241 2.74 -2.19 -6.39
C ALA A 241 2.54 -3.23 -5.26
N ILE A 242 3.52 -3.57 -4.45
CA ILE A 242 3.32 -4.61 -3.43
C ILE A 242 2.98 -3.97 -2.08
N PRO A 243 1.73 -4.06 -1.58
CA PRO A 243 1.27 -3.32 -0.43
C PRO A 243 1.60 -4.08 0.87
N HIS A 244 2.80 -4.62 1.00
CA HIS A 244 3.25 -5.27 2.24
C HIS A 244 4.07 -4.29 3.08
N GLY A 245 5.23 -3.93 2.54
CA GLY A 245 6.13 -2.97 3.13
C GLY A 245 7.15 -2.48 2.12
N TRP A 246 7.63 -1.27 2.36
CA TRP A 246 8.53 -0.57 1.47
C TRP A 246 9.59 0.20 2.24
N ARG A 247 10.69 0.49 1.54
CA ARG A 247 11.81 1.22 2.13
C ARG A 247 11.49 2.69 2.43
N ASN A 248 10.50 3.26 1.75
CA ASN A 248 10.10 4.65 1.90
C ASN A 248 8.75 4.79 2.62
N LYS A 249 8.51 6.00 3.16
CA LYS A 249 7.33 6.25 4.00
C LYS A 249 6.05 6.13 3.17
N ALA A 250 4.96 5.82 3.85
CA ALA A 250 3.61 5.72 3.26
C ALA A 250 3.53 4.81 2.01
N LEU A 251 4.45 3.84 1.89
CA LEU A 251 4.55 2.97 0.72
C LEU A 251 4.76 3.74 -0.60
N LEU A 252 5.33 4.94 -0.56
CA LEU A 252 5.55 5.77 -1.75
C LEU A 252 6.79 5.32 -2.51
N VAL A 253 6.73 5.35 -3.84
CA VAL A 253 7.90 5.16 -4.69
C VAL A 253 8.70 6.46 -4.82
N ASP A 254 9.98 6.34 -5.19
CA ASP A 254 10.77 7.46 -5.70
C ASP A 254 11.64 6.96 -6.85
N ILE A 255 11.15 7.10 -8.09
CA ILE A 255 11.82 6.56 -9.29
C ILE A 255 13.25 7.10 -9.46
N ALA A 256 13.52 8.34 -9.06
CA ALA A 256 14.85 8.94 -9.18
C ALA A 256 15.84 8.44 -8.13
N SER A 257 15.37 8.07 -6.94
CA SER A 257 16.24 7.74 -5.80
C SER A 257 16.30 6.25 -5.46
N ASP A 258 15.29 5.47 -5.85
CA ASP A 258 15.17 4.09 -5.42
C ASP A 258 16.00 3.14 -6.31
N PRO A 259 16.88 2.29 -5.73
CA PRO A 259 17.68 1.35 -6.52
C PRO A 259 16.86 0.35 -7.33
N GLU A 260 15.65 0.01 -6.87
CA GLU A 260 14.75 -0.92 -7.57
C GLU A 260 14.11 -0.30 -8.83
N ALA A 261 14.23 1.03 -9.00
CA ALA A 261 13.83 1.75 -10.20
C ALA A 261 15.03 2.14 -11.09
N ALA A 262 16.23 1.62 -10.81
CA ALA A 262 17.43 2.01 -11.56
C ALA A 262 17.33 1.74 -13.07
N SER A 263 16.60 0.70 -13.50
CA SER A 263 16.36 0.41 -14.92
C SER A 263 15.53 1.49 -15.62
N CYS A 264 14.67 2.18 -14.88
CA CYS A 264 13.85 3.28 -15.39
C CYS A 264 14.66 4.56 -15.62
N GLY A 265 15.91 4.64 -15.16
CA GLY A 265 16.80 5.77 -15.42
C GLY A 265 16.30 7.11 -14.87
N GLY A 266 15.45 7.10 -13.84
CA GLY A 266 14.82 8.30 -13.30
C GLY A 266 13.65 8.84 -14.15
N VAL A 267 13.15 8.06 -15.12
CA VAL A 267 12.08 8.47 -16.05
C VAL A 267 10.80 7.70 -15.73
N ALA A 268 9.68 8.43 -15.70
CA ALA A 268 8.35 7.85 -15.58
C ALA A 268 7.67 7.66 -16.96
N PRO A 269 6.74 6.69 -17.12
CA PRO A 269 6.36 5.69 -16.11
C PRO A 269 7.42 4.61 -15.90
N CYS A 270 7.53 4.12 -14.67
CA CYS A 270 8.41 3.01 -14.28
C CYS A 270 7.60 1.74 -13.99
N GLY A 271 8.10 0.57 -14.39
CA GLY A 271 7.38 -0.70 -14.24
C GLY A 271 6.22 -0.85 -15.23
N THR A 272 6.50 -0.69 -16.53
CA THR A 272 5.50 -0.81 -17.61
C THR A 272 5.27 -2.28 -18.00
N VAL A 273 4.37 -2.54 -18.95
CA VAL A 273 4.17 -3.90 -19.50
C VAL A 273 5.47 -4.44 -20.11
N ASP A 274 6.20 -3.58 -20.82
CA ASP A 274 7.41 -3.93 -21.57
C ASP A 274 8.67 -3.98 -20.69
N ASP A 275 8.65 -3.30 -19.53
CA ASP A 275 9.70 -3.33 -18.52
C ASP A 275 9.09 -3.58 -17.12
N PRO A 276 8.61 -4.82 -16.84
CA PRO A 276 7.93 -5.13 -15.60
C PRO A 276 8.91 -5.15 -14.43
N LEU A 277 8.55 -4.45 -13.35
CA LEU A 277 9.32 -4.41 -12.11
C LEU A 277 8.45 -4.87 -10.94
N PRO A 278 9.00 -5.60 -9.96
CA PRO A 278 8.19 -6.20 -8.89
C PRO A 278 7.55 -5.17 -7.95
N TYR A 279 8.09 -3.96 -7.82
CA TYR A 279 7.54 -2.95 -6.91
C TYR A 279 6.94 -1.73 -7.61
N TYR A 280 7.06 -1.66 -8.94
CA TYR A 280 6.61 -0.53 -9.73
C TYR A 280 5.61 -1.02 -10.75
N LYS A 281 4.47 -0.34 -10.85
CA LYS A 281 3.44 -0.66 -11.81
C LYS A 281 2.88 0.62 -12.40
N ASN A 282 3.42 1.01 -13.55
CA ASN A 282 3.20 2.32 -14.19
C ASN A 282 3.35 3.47 -13.19
N ALA A 283 4.43 3.47 -12.42
CA ALA A 283 4.67 4.45 -11.39
C ALA A 283 5.18 5.77 -11.98
N TYR A 284 4.81 6.90 -11.37
CA TYR A 284 5.14 8.26 -11.86
C TYR A 284 5.86 9.13 -10.83
N LEU A 285 5.69 8.86 -9.54
CA LEU A 285 6.29 9.64 -8.47
C LEU A 285 7.83 9.47 -8.45
N GLY A 286 8.56 10.57 -8.38
CA GLY A 286 10.02 10.60 -8.50
C GLY A 286 10.54 10.62 -9.94
N GLY A 287 9.68 10.53 -10.96
CA GLY A 287 10.08 10.42 -12.38
C GLY A 287 10.55 11.72 -13.05
N ALA A 288 10.59 12.83 -12.32
CA ALA A 288 11.13 14.11 -12.79
C ALA A 288 12.10 14.76 -11.80
N GLY A 289 12.49 14.01 -10.76
CA GLY A 289 13.34 14.47 -9.66
C GLY A 289 12.98 13.74 -8.36
N PRO A 290 13.90 13.66 -7.40
CA PRO A 290 13.69 12.91 -6.17
C PRO A 290 12.56 13.50 -5.31
N VAL A 291 11.90 12.65 -4.53
CA VAL A 291 10.88 13.06 -3.57
C VAL A 291 11.55 13.80 -2.40
N ASN A 292 11.08 15.00 -2.10
CA ASN A 292 11.43 15.73 -0.89
C ASN A 292 10.47 15.35 0.24
N TRP A 293 10.84 14.39 1.07
CA TRP A 293 9.95 13.84 2.08
C TRP A 293 9.53 14.88 3.14
N ARG A 294 8.23 14.90 3.46
CA ARG A 294 7.64 15.75 4.49
C ARG A 294 6.94 14.93 5.55
N VAL A 295 6.84 15.46 6.76
CA VAL A 295 5.94 14.93 7.78
C VAL A 295 4.48 15.06 7.34
N SER A 296 3.62 14.18 7.85
CA SER A 296 2.20 14.17 7.53
C SER A 296 1.54 15.54 7.81
N GLY A 297 0.71 15.99 6.88
CA GLY A 297 0.06 17.30 6.90
C GLY A 297 0.90 18.51 6.48
N GLU A 298 2.12 18.29 6.00
CA GLU A 298 3.02 19.37 5.54
C GLU A 298 3.49 19.15 4.09
N TRP A 299 2.74 18.35 3.31
CA TRP A 299 3.06 18.07 1.92
C TRP A 299 2.67 19.23 1.00
N GLU A 300 3.54 19.50 0.04
CA GLU A 300 3.34 20.48 -1.03
C GLU A 300 3.63 19.85 -2.39
N ALA A 301 3.08 20.43 -3.47
CA ALA A 301 3.25 19.89 -4.82
C ALA A 301 4.73 19.77 -5.26
N GLN A 302 5.58 20.68 -4.78
CA GLN A 302 7.02 20.68 -5.08
C GLN A 302 7.76 19.49 -4.45
N ASP A 303 7.18 18.87 -3.43
CA ASP A 303 7.81 17.76 -2.72
C ASP A 303 7.81 16.46 -3.51
N CYS A 304 6.94 16.33 -4.51
CA CYS A 304 6.73 15.06 -5.22
C CYS A 304 7.71 14.82 -6.38
N ASN A 305 8.36 15.86 -6.94
CA ASN A 305 9.20 15.69 -8.14
C ASN A 305 10.30 16.74 -8.34
N ASN A 306 10.62 17.56 -7.34
CA ASN A 306 11.69 18.58 -7.33
C ASN A 306 12.08 19.18 -8.71
N ILE A 307 11.11 19.72 -9.45
CA ILE A 307 11.38 20.43 -10.70
C ILE A 307 11.85 21.84 -10.33
N SER A 308 13.17 22.04 -10.30
CA SER A 308 13.75 23.37 -10.09
C SER A 308 13.23 24.37 -11.14
N GLY A 309 12.65 25.49 -10.69
CA GLY A 309 12.34 26.64 -11.55
C GLY A 309 10.87 26.89 -11.90
N SER A 310 9.90 26.14 -11.37
CA SER A 310 8.48 26.48 -11.53
C SER A 310 7.74 26.23 -10.23
N GLY A 311 7.14 27.29 -9.67
CA GLY A 311 6.18 27.15 -8.57
C GLY A 311 5.01 26.25 -8.98
N CYS A 312 3.98 26.20 -8.13
CA CYS A 312 2.75 25.41 -8.35
C CYS A 312 2.01 25.63 -9.70
N THR A 313 2.55 26.40 -10.64
CA THR A 313 2.06 26.60 -12.00
C THR A 313 2.37 25.42 -12.95
N ASN A 314 3.22 24.47 -12.56
CA ASN A 314 3.40 23.19 -13.27
C ASN A 314 2.55 22.06 -12.67
N SER A 315 1.33 22.37 -12.23
CA SER A 315 0.23 21.38 -12.17
C SER A 315 0.07 20.60 -13.48
N GLY A 316 0.63 21.11 -14.58
CA GLY A 316 0.79 20.44 -15.85
C GLY A 316 1.69 19.20 -15.87
N TRP A 317 2.65 18.96 -14.97
CA TRP A 317 3.49 17.75 -15.12
C TRP A 317 2.69 16.48 -14.80
N MET A 318 2.01 16.43 -13.63
CA MET A 318 1.15 15.27 -13.32
C MET A 318 0.03 15.16 -14.34
N ILE A 319 -0.62 16.27 -14.70
CA ILE A 319 -1.70 16.26 -15.69
C ILE A 319 -1.17 15.77 -17.05
N ALA A 320 -0.08 16.33 -17.58
CA ALA A 320 0.47 15.95 -18.88
C ALA A 320 1.03 14.52 -18.89
N THR A 321 1.70 14.11 -17.82
CA THR A 321 2.31 12.79 -17.73
C THR A 321 1.26 11.71 -17.47
N CYS A 322 0.21 11.99 -16.70
CA CYS A 322 -0.79 11.01 -16.29
C CYS A 322 -2.06 10.97 -17.14
N GLN A 323 -2.43 12.04 -17.85
CA GLN A 323 -3.61 12.06 -18.75
C GLN A 323 -3.31 11.50 -20.14
N THR A 324 -2.04 11.43 -20.53
CA THR A 324 -1.58 10.71 -21.72
C THR A 324 -0.60 9.61 -21.33
N PRO A 325 -1.04 8.56 -20.62
CA PRO A 325 -0.18 7.44 -20.32
C PRO A 325 0.25 6.80 -21.64
N SER A 326 1.56 6.70 -21.85
CA SER A 326 2.17 6.01 -23.00
C SER A 326 1.88 4.52 -22.96
#